data_AF-A0A520WBR5-F1
#
_entry.id   AF-A0A520WBR5-F1
#
_cell.length_a   1.000
_cell.length_b   1.000
_cell.length_c   1.000
_cell.angle_alpha   90.00
_cell.angle_beta   90.00
_cell.angle_gamma   90.00
#
_symmetry.space_group_name_H-M   'P 1'
#
loop_
_entity.id
_entity.type
_entity.pdbx_description
1 polymer ?
#
loop_
_entity_poly.entity_id
_entity_poly.type
_entity_poly.pdbx_seq_one_letter_code
_entity_poly.pdbx_strand_id
1 'polypeptide(L)'
;MKPKIHIIVGARPNFIKAHPVYHSLNQLNKFELKLVNTGQHYDQNMSGVFIKELGMNQPDIDLEVGSGLHGEQTGKILSLYEQ
;
A
#
# COMPACT_ATOMS: atom_id res chain seq x y z
N MET A 1 11.11 -21.34 -2.65
CA MET A 1 10.07 -20.32 -2.40
C MET A 1 10.71 -18.95 -2.61
N LYS A 2 10.03 -18.00 -3.27
CA LYS A 2 10.57 -16.64 -3.41
C LYS A 2 10.43 -15.89 -2.06
N PRO A 3 11.40 -15.06 -1.64
CA PRO A 3 11.21 -14.21 -0.47
C PRO A 3 10.03 -13.25 -0.70
N LYS A 4 9.22 -13.06 0.34
CA LYS A 4 8.05 -12.18 0.32
C LYS A 4 8.43 -10.77 0.76
N ILE A 5 7.97 -9.76 0.04
CA ILE A 5 8.16 -8.34 0.38
C ILE A 5 6.80 -7.66 0.40
N HIS A 6 6.41 -7.14 1.56
CA HIS A 6 5.25 -6.27 1.70
C HIS A 6 5.66 -4.81 1.50
N ILE A 7 5.01 -4.14 0.57
CA ILE A 7 5.19 -2.72 0.27
C ILE A 7 3.99 -2.01 0.86
N ILE A 8 4.19 -1.39 2.02
CA ILE A 8 3.12 -0.76 2.80
C ILE A 8 3.04 0.72 2.44
N VAL A 9 1.86 1.16 2.03
CA VAL A 9 1.56 2.54 1.64
C VAL A 9 0.31 3.02 2.38
N GLY A 10 0.29 4.29 2.79
CA GLY A 10 -0.87 4.85 3.49
C GLY A 10 -1.42 6.13 2.89
N ALA A 11 -0.58 6.84 2.14
CA ALA A 11 -0.96 8.08 1.50
C ALA A 11 -0.59 8.21 0.02
N ARG A 12 -1.28 9.09 -0.72
CA ARG A 12 -0.97 9.42 -2.13
C ARG A 12 0.54 9.64 -2.37
N PRO A 13 1.29 10.41 -1.55
CA PRO A 13 2.74 10.54 -1.72
C PRO A 13 3.51 9.22 -1.59
N ASN A 14 2.99 8.25 -0.83
CA ASN A 14 3.60 6.92 -0.71
C ASN A 14 3.40 6.11 -1.99
N PHE A 15 2.22 6.14 -2.64
CA PHE A 15 1.99 5.43 -3.91
C PHE A 15 2.96 5.90 -5.01
N ILE A 16 3.10 7.21 -5.17
CA ILE A 16 4.01 7.81 -6.17
C ILE A 16 5.46 7.36 -5.93
N LYS A 17 5.90 7.33 -4.66
CA LYS A 17 7.27 6.93 -4.28
C LYS A 17 7.49 5.41 -4.34
N ALA A 18 6.48 4.63 -4.01
CA ALA A 18 6.54 3.17 -3.99
C ALA A 18 6.49 2.58 -5.40
N HIS A 19 5.80 3.23 -6.34
CA HIS A 19 5.66 2.76 -7.73
C HIS A 19 6.99 2.35 -8.39
N PRO A 20 8.03 3.21 -8.49
CA PRO A 20 9.28 2.83 -9.17
C PRO A 20 9.99 1.67 -8.46
N VAL A 21 9.88 1.56 -7.13
CA VAL A 21 10.46 0.47 -6.36
C VAL A 21 9.71 -0.84 -6.63
N TYR A 22 8.38 -0.83 -6.54
CA TYR A 22 7.53 -1.98 -6.85
C TYR A 22 7.80 -2.48 -8.27
N HIS A 23 7.80 -1.57 -9.25
CA HIS A 23 8.02 -1.91 -10.65
C HIS A 23 9.38 -2.57 -10.86
N SER A 24 10.45 -1.98 -10.30
CA SER A 24 11.81 -2.52 -10.41
C SER A 24 11.93 -3.90 -9.75
N LEU A 25 11.36 -4.08 -8.55
CA LEU A 25 11.37 -5.38 -7.86
C LEU A 25 10.57 -6.45 -8.62
N ASN A 26 9.45 -6.07 -9.22
CA ASN A 26 8.59 -6.99 -9.97
C ASN A 26 9.31 -7.51 -11.22
N GLN A 27 10.02 -6.65 -11.95
CA GLN A 27 10.81 -7.03 -13.12
C GLN A 27 11.90 -8.07 -12.81
N LEU A 28 12.48 -8.04 -11.61
CA LEU A 28 13.50 -9.01 -11.22
C LEU A 28 12.94 -10.44 -11.12
N ASN A 29 11.62 -10.59 -10.93
CA ASN A 29 10.94 -11.87 -10.78
C ASN A 29 11.53 -12.77 -9.66
N LYS A 30 12.23 -12.17 -8.67
CA LYS A 30 12.90 -12.86 -7.56
C LYS A 30 12.07 -12.90 -6.28
N PHE A 31 11.06 -12.04 -6.18
CA PHE A 31 10.29 -11.80 -4.96
C PHE A 31 8.80 -12.08 -5.18
N GLU A 32 8.11 -12.45 -4.10
CA GLU A 32 6.65 -12.38 -4.03
C GLU A 32 6.29 -11.02 -3.43
N LEU A 33 5.81 -10.10 -4.26
CA LEU A 33 5.44 -8.75 -3.82
C LEU A 33 3.99 -8.72 -3.36
N LYS A 34 3.73 -7.99 -2.27
CA LYS A 34 2.39 -7.63 -1.82
C LYS A 34 2.29 -6.14 -1.57
N LEU A 35 1.35 -5.47 -2.24
CA LEU A 35 1.04 -4.06 -2.00
C LEU A 35 -0.04 -3.98 -0.91
N VAL A 36 0.26 -3.31 0.19
CA VAL A 36 -0.65 -3.15 1.33
C VAL A 36 -1.01 -1.68 1.48
N ASN A 37 -2.29 -1.35 1.37
CA ASN A 37 -2.82 -0.02 1.63
C ASN A 37 -3.30 0.07 3.08
N THR A 38 -2.83 1.05 3.85
CA THR A 38 -3.32 1.25 5.23
C THR A 38 -4.66 1.97 5.30
N GLY A 39 -5.10 2.63 4.23
CA GLY A 39 -6.42 3.25 4.16
C GLY A 39 -6.53 4.61 4.87
N GLN A 40 -5.43 5.37 5.00
CA GLN A 40 -5.42 6.68 5.68
C GLN A 40 -5.94 7.85 4.81
N HIS A 41 -6.51 7.61 3.61
CA HIS A 41 -7.05 8.66 2.72
C HIS A 41 -8.56 8.86 2.85
N TYR A 42 -8.96 10.13 2.84
CA TYR A 42 -10.35 10.59 2.94
C TYR A 42 -11.18 10.40 1.67
N ASP A 43 -10.56 10.06 0.54
CA ASP A 43 -11.26 10.02 -0.75
C ASP A 43 -10.93 8.76 -1.52
N GLN A 44 -11.79 7.75 -1.42
CA GLN A 44 -11.71 6.50 -2.17
C GLN A 44 -11.71 6.72 -3.70
N ASN A 45 -12.27 7.85 -4.17
CA ASN A 45 -12.22 8.20 -5.59
C ASN A 45 -10.82 8.65 -6.03
N MET A 46 -9.99 9.22 -5.13
CA MET A 46 -8.63 9.64 -5.48
C MET A 46 -7.68 8.45 -5.61
N SER A 47 -7.74 7.44 -4.74
CA SER A 47 -6.81 6.30 -4.79
C SER A 47 -6.94 5.52 -6.10
N GLY A 48 -8.17 5.26 -6.56
CA GLY A 48 -8.44 4.56 -7.82
C GLY A 48 -7.91 5.29 -9.06
N VAL A 49 -8.00 6.63 -9.08
CA VAL A 49 -7.47 7.44 -10.19
C VAL A 49 -5.95 7.36 -10.24
N PHE A 50 -5.24 7.45 -9.11
CA PHE A 50 -3.77 7.36 -9.11
C PHE A 50 -3.25 5.97 -9.47
N ILE A 51 -3.93 4.91 -9.03
CA ILE A 51 -3.58 3.54 -9.43
C ILE A 51 -3.63 3.42 -10.95
N LYS A 52 -4.68 3.97 -11.57
CA LYS A 52 -4.85 3.97 -13.03
C LYS A 52 -3.83 4.85 -13.74
N GLU A 53 -3.57 6.07 -13.26
CA GLU A 53 -2.60 7.01 -13.85
C GLU A 53 -1.16 6.51 -13.77
N LEU A 54 -0.79 5.85 -12.67
CA LEU A 54 0.55 5.28 -12.48
C LEU A 54 0.69 3.89 -13.10
N GLY A 55 -0.36 3.31 -13.68
CA GLY A 55 -0.36 1.92 -14.16
C GLY A 55 -0.02 0.92 -13.04
N MET A 56 -0.39 1.24 -11.80
CA MET A 56 -0.19 0.35 -10.67
C MET A 56 -1.29 -0.70 -10.60
N ASN A 57 -0.97 -1.84 -10.00
CA ASN A 57 -1.98 -2.80 -9.58
C ASN A 57 -2.77 -2.23 -8.39
N GLN A 58 -4.02 -2.69 -8.21
CA GLN A 58 -4.72 -2.47 -6.95
C GLN A 58 -3.94 -3.11 -5.80
N PRO A 59 -4.06 -2.56 -4.57
CA PRO A 59 -3.49 -3.20 -3.39
C PRO A 59 -3.96 -4.66 -3.28
N ASP A 60 -3.05 -5.55 -2.90
CA ASP A 60 -3.39 -6.93 -2.56
C ASP A 60 -4.18 -7.00 -1.24
N ILE A 61 -3.94 -6.04 -0.35
CA ILE A 61 -4.53 -5.92 0.97
C ILE A 61 -4.88 -4.45 1.21
N ASP A 62 -6.10 -4.19 1.66
CA ASP A 62 -6.52 -2.88 2.17
C ASP A 62 -6.92 -3.03 3.65
N LEU A 63 -6.30 -2.25 4.53
CA LEU A 63 -6.54 -2.32 5.98
C LEU A 63 -7.68 -1.40 6.43
N GLU A 64 -8.13 -0.47 5.58
CA GLU A 64 -9.28 0.40 5.88
C GLU A 64 -9.21 1.16 7.23
N VAL A 65 -8.00 1.53 7.68
CA VAL A 65 -7.79 2.14 9.02
C VAL A 65 -8.52 3.47 9.18
N GLY A 66 -8.65 4.23 8.09
CA GLY A 66 -9.29 5.53 8.06
C GLY A 66 -8.47 6.63 8.75
N SER A 67 -9.14 7.75 9.01
CA SER A 67 -8.59 8.91 9.70
C SER A 67 -8.70 8.81 11.21
N GLY A 68 -7.76 9.40 11.94
CA GLY A 68 -7.81 9.49 13.41
C GLY A 68 -6.60 10.24 13.95
N LEU A 69 -6.42 10.23 15.27
CA LEU A 69 -5.18 10.72 15.88
C LEU A 69 -4.01 9.80 15.49
N HIS A 70 -2.80 10.34 15.40
CA HIS A 70 -1.63 9.58 14.95
C HIS A 70 -1.44 8.26 15.73
N GLY A 71 -1.57 8.30 17.06
CA GLY A 71 -1.43 7.13 17.92
C GLY A 71 -2.49 6.06 17.65
N GLU A 72 -3.74 6.49 17.44
CA GLU A 72 -4.85 5.60 17.11
C GLU A 72 -4.65 4.92 15.75
N GLN A 73 -4.29 5.70 14.72
CA GLN A 73 -4.04 5.16 13.38
C GLN A 73 -2.87 4.17 13.40
N THR A 74 -1.79 4.50 14.10
CA THR A 74 -0.62 3.62 14.23
C THR A 74 -1.01 2.29 14.90
N GLY A 75 -1.74 2.35 16.01
CA GLY A 75 -2.19 1.16 16.72
C GLY A 75 -3.08 0.26 15.86
N LYS A 76 -4.04 0.86 15.13
CA LYS A 76 -4.91 0.13 14.20
C LYS A 76 -4.13 -0.54 13.07
N ILE A 77 -3.17 0.17 12.46
CA ILE A 77 -2.31 -0.38 11.39
C ILE A 77 -1.58 -1.63 11.87
N LEU A 78 -0.93 -1.55 13.03
CA LEU A 78 -0.18 -2.68 13.59
C LEU A 78 -1.11 -3.88 13.85
N SER A 79 -2.25 -3.63 14.51
CA SER A 79 -3.18 -4.71 14.87
C SER A 79 -3.85 -5.37 13.66
N LEU A 80 -4.14 -4.63 12.60
CA LEU A 80 -4.79 -5.18 11.39
C LEU A 80 -3.79 -5.85 10.46
N TYR A 81 -2.54 -5.38 10.42
CA TYR A 81 -1.50 -5.98 9.59
C TYR A 81 -1.06 -7.39 10.08
N GLU A 82 -1.21 -7.66 11.38
CA GLU A 82 -0.82 -8.95 11.99
C GLU A 82 -1.93 -10.03 11.95
N GLN A 83 -3.13 -9.71 11.44
CA GLN A 83 -4.23 -10.66 11.27
C GLN A 83 -4.15 -11.38 9.91
#